data_AF-N9FLN2-F1
#
_entry.id   AF-N9FLN2-F1
#
_cell.length_a   1.000
_cell.length_b   1.000
_cell.length_c   1.000
_cell.angle_alpha   90.00
_cell.angle_beta   90.00
_cell.angle_gamma   90.00
#
_symmetry.space_group_name_H-M   'P 1'
#
loop_
_entity.id
_entity.type
_entity.pdbx_description
1 polymer ?
#
loop_
_entity_poly.entity_id
_entity_poly.type
_entity_poly.pdbx_seq_one_letter_code
_entity_poly.pdbx_strand_id
1 'polypeptide(L)'
;MNNRIKAFLKYSAVAACLSITSLCHADMNKVMAFINEPSSAPTVKRCEGNVNCNAFVAISREWQIIPKDDRLRYYIYSGDLNALIREGKDLKDQKLIDIDDFAYQVFDYHAENINDRWLYIKGIAVLKYVQRTQFGSQ
;
A
#
# COMPACT_ATOMS: atom_id res chain seq x y z
N MET A 1 -36.29 -17.57 60.35
CA MET A 1 -35.96 -18.88 59.77
C MET A 1 -36.23 -18.83 58.27
N ASN A 2 -35.16 -19.00 57.50
CA ASN A 2 -35.09 -19.43 56.10
C ASN A 2 -35.69 -18.62 54.92
N ASN A 3 -34.74 -18.23 54.07
CA ASN A 3 -34.72 -18.46 52.62
C ASN A 3 -35.41 -17.44 51.72
N ARG A 4 -34.77 -16.26 51.60
CA ARG A 4 -34.74 -15.51 50.32
C ARG A 4 -33.33 -14.99 50.02
N ILE A 5 -32.35 -15.88 50.14
CA ILE A 5 -31.07 -15.76 49.43
C ILE A 5 -31.35 -16.32 48.03
N LYS A 6 -31.45 -15.44 47.02
CA LYS A 6 -30.99 -15.66 45.62
C LYS A 6 -31.52 -14.55 44.71
N ALA A 7 -30.62 -14.08 43.85
CA ALA A 7 -30.80 -13.07 42.80
C ALA A 7 -31.06 -11.67 43.38
N PHE A 8 -30.12 -10.74 43.34
CA PHE A 8 -29.94 -9.91 42.13
C PHE A 8 -28.56 -9.20 42.09
N LEU A 9 -27.50 -9.81 42.63
CA LEU A 9 -26.12 -9.39 42.30
C LEU A 9 -25.68 -10.06 41.00
N LYS A 10 -26.21 -9.58 39.88
CA LYS A 10 -25.81 -9.98 38.51
C LYS A 10 -25.83 -8.79 37.55
N TYR A 11 -25.19 -7.68 37.92
CA TYR A 11 -24.84 -6.64 36.96
C TYR A 11 -23.49 -6.02 37.34
N SER A 12 -22.46 -6.86 37.41
CA SER A 12 -21.09 -6.38 37.31
C SER A 12 -20.88 -5.94 35.86
N ALA A 13 -20.54 -4.66 35.71
CA ALA A 13 -20.23 -3.99 34.46
C ALA A 13 -19.29 -4.82 33.59
N VAL A 14 -19.72 -5.17 32.38
CA VAL A 14 -18.79 -5.42 31.28
C VAL A 14 -18.83 -4.16 30.44
N ALA A 15 -17.93 -3.26 30.78
CA ALA A 15 -17.61 -2.10 29.96
C ALA A 15 -17.33 -2.56 28.54
N ALA A 16 -17.92 -1.86 27.57
CA ALA A 16 -17.69 -2.05 26.16
C ALA A 16 -16.19 -1.94 25.87
N CYS A 17 -15.52 -3.06 25.61
CA CYS A 17 -14.35 -3.03 24.75
C CYS A 17 -14.88 -2.72 23.34
N LEU A 18 -15.10 -1.43 23.06
CA LEU A 18 -14.93 -0.89 21.72
C LEU A 18 -13.47 -1.13 21.39
N SER A 19 -13.17 -2.35 20.94
CA SER A 19 -11.91 -2.67 20.30
C SER A 19 -11.85 -1.75 19.11
N ILE A 20 -11.14 -0.63 19.28
CA ILE A 20 -10.61 0.15 18.18
C ILE A 20 -9.84 -0.90 17.38
N THR A 21 -10.45 -1.40 16.32
CA THR A 21 -9.69 -2.05 15.28
C THR A 21 -8.76 -0.95 14.82
N SER A 22 -7.53 -0.98 15.30
CA SER A 22 -6.43 -0.31 14.64
C SER A 22 -6.41 -0.95 13.26
N LEU A 23 -7.19 -0.39 12.33
CA LEU A 23 -6.91 -0.59 10.95
C LEU A 23 -5.47 -0.11 10.83
N CYS A 24 -4.56 -1.07 10.65
CA CYS A 24 -3.30 -0.82 9.97
C CYS A 24 -3.68 -0.36 8.56
N HIS A 25 -4.29 0.82 8.46
CA HIS A 25 -4.38 1.56 7.23
C HIS A 25 -2.94 1.92 6.97
N ALA A 26 -2.33 1.23 6.01
CA ALA A 26 -1.22 1.83 5.31
C ALA A 26 -1.64 3.26 4.95
N ASP A 27 -0.73 4.20 5.17
CA ASP A 27 -1.07 5.61 5.30
C ASP A 27 -0.80 6.33 3.98
N MET A 28 -1.84 6.88 3.35
CA MET A 28 -1.68 7.68 2.13
C MET A 28 -0.72 8.86 2.36
N ASN A 29 -0.69 9.45 3.56
CA ASN A 29 0.26 10.52 3.87
C ASN A 29 1.70 10.05 3.76
N LYS A 30 1.98 8.82 4.23
CA LYS A 30 3.31 8.21 4.14
C LYS A 30 3.70 7.94 2.69
N VAL A 31 2.78 7.46 1.86
CA VAL A 31 3.02 7.26 0.43
C VAL A 31 3.26 8.59 -0.29
N MET A 32 2.46 9.60 0.01
CA MET A 32 2.65 10.95 -0.54
C MET A 32 3.95 11.61 -0.07
N ALA A 33 4.44 11.30 1.13
CA ALA A 33 5.74 11.78 1.60
C ALA A 33 6.88 11.24 0.70
N PHE A 34 6.86 9.95 0.34
CA PHE A 34 7.84 9.39 -0.59
C PHE A 34 7.72 9.90 -2.02
N ILE A 35 6.51 10.25 -2.46
CA ILE A 35 6.29 10.84 -3.80
C ILE A 35 6.76 12.29 -3.86
N ASN A 36 6.51 13.07 -2.81
CA ASN A 36 6.88 14.48 -2.76
C ASN A 36 8.35 14.69 -2.40
N GLU A 37 8.93 13.79 -1.60
CA GLU A 37 10.33 13.83 -1.18
C GLU A 37 10.95 12.42 -1.29
N PRO A 38 11.30 11.95 -2.51
CA PRO A 38 11.88 10.63 -2.72
C PRO A 38 13.17 10.38 -1.92
N SER A 39 13.92 11.44 -1.58
CA SER A 39 15.14 11.33 -0.79
C SER A 39 14.90 10.89 0.67
N SER A 40 13.65 10.99 1.16
CA SER A 40 13.26 10.53 2.49
C SER A 40 13.14 8.99 2.59
N ALA A 41 13.15 8.28 1.45
CA ALA A 41 13.03 6.84 1.43
C ALA A 41 14.31 6.15 1.92
N PRO A 42 14.20 5.03 2.66
CA PRO A 42 15.37 4.26 3.07
C PRO A 42 16.18 3.73 1.87
N THR A 43 17.51 3.79 1.97
CA THR A 43 18.39 3.29 0.92
C THR A 43 18.24 1.77 0.73
N VAL A 44 18.11 1.37 -0.53
CA VAL A 44 18.07 -0.03 -0.96
C VAL A 44 19.28 -0.32 -1.82
N LYS A 45 20.03 -1.37 -1.46
CA LYS A 45 21.27 -1.74 -2.18
C LYS A 45 21.05 -1.89 -3.68
N ARG A 46 19.95 -2.54 -4.08
CA ARG A 46 19.57 -2.78 -5.49
C ARG A 46 19.34 -1.48 -6.29
N CYS A 47 19.07 -0.37 -5.61
CA CYS A 47 18.80 0.92 -6.22
C CYS A 47 20.05 1.79 -6.36
N GLU A 48 21.21 1.35 -5.86
CA GLU A 48 22.51 2.01 -6.06
C GLU A 48 22.53 3.52 -5.76
N GLY A 49 21.77 3.96 -4.76
CA GLY A 49 21.67 5.37 -4.36
C GLY A 49 20.66 6.20 -5.15
N ASN A 50 19.95 5.63 -6.12
CA ASN A 50 18.87 6.31 -6.82
C ASN A 50 17.66 6.51 -5.90
N VAL A 51 17.32 7.77 -5.62
CA VAL A 51 16.25 8.14 -4.68
C VAL A 51 14.86 7.74 -5.16
N ASN A 52 14.60 7.76 -6.48
CA ASN A 52 13.31 7.37 -7.05
C ASN A 52 13.09 5.86 -6.94
N CYS A 53 14.12 5.06 -7.19
CA CYS A 53 14.09 3.61 -6.98
C CYS A 53 13.89 3.27 -5.49
N ASN A 54 14.61 3.96 -4.58
CA ASN A 54 14.42 3.78 -3.13
C ASN A 54 12.97 4.11 -2.71
N ALA A 55 12.43 5.23 -3.22
CA ALA A 55 11.06 5.63 -2.98
C ALA A 55 10.07 4.60 -3.51
N PHE A 56 10.27 4.05 -4.71
CA PHE A 56 9.42 2.98 -5.23
C PHE A 56 9.40 1.74 -4.33
N VAL A 57 10.56 1.33 -3.79
CA VAL A 57 10.62 0.21 -2.85
C VAL A 57 9.86 0.53 -1.56
N ALA A 58 9.94 1.76 -1.06
CA ALA A 58 9.19 2.17 0.11
C ALA A 58 7.67 2.19 -0.17
N ILE A 59 7.26 2.75 -1.31
CA ILE A 59 5.88 2.83 -1.80
C ILE A 59 5.27 1.44 -1.98
N SER A 60 5.99 0.50 -2.59
CA SER A 60 5.49 -0.87 -2.82
C SER A 60 5.20 -1.64 -1.53
N ARG A 61 5.82 -1.27 -0.39
CA ARG A 61 5.50 -1.85 0.93
C ARG A 61 4.15 -1.38 1.46
N GLU A 62 3.69 -0.23 1.02
CA GLU A 62 2.42 0.39 1.42
C GLU A 62 1.25 -0.04 0.52
N TRP A 63 1.37 -1.12 -0.26
CA TRP A 63 0.31 -1.64 -1.13
C TRP A 63 -1.03 -1.93 -0.44
N GLN A 64 -1.04 -2.02 0.89
CA GLN A 64 -2.24 -2.16 1.70
C GLN A 64 -3.09 -0.88 1.79
N ILE A 65 -2.63 0.26 1.26
CA ILE A 65 -3.45 1.48 1.14
C ILE A 65 -4.65 1.25 0.21
N ILE A 66 -4.49 0.30 -0.72
CA ILE A 66 -5.48 -0.02 -1.75
C ILE A 66 -6.61 -0.81 -1.08
N PRO A 67 -7.88 -0.35 -1.16
CA PRO A 67 -9.03 -1.06 -0.64
C PRO A 67 -9.11 -2.50 -1.15
N LYS A 68 -9.61 -3.42 -0.31
CA LYS A 68 -9.64 -4.86 -0.63
C LYS A 68 -10.50 -5.18 -1.86
N ASP A 69 -11.50 -4.37 -2.12
CA ASP A 69 -12.45 -4.45 -3.23
C ASP A 69 -12.00 -3.68 -4.49
N ASP A 70 -10.91 -2.91 -4.41
CA ASP A 70 -10.33 -2.25 -5.57
C ASP A 70 -9.72 -3.29 -6.53
N ARG A 71 -9.95 -3.13 -7.84
CA ARG A 71 -9.43 -4.03 -8.86
C ARG A 71 -7.90 -4.12 -8.86
N LEU A 72 -7.18 -3.08 -8.43
CA LEU A 72 -5.73 -3.13 -8.32
C LEU A 72 -5.25 -4.17 -7.30
N ARG A 73 -6.06 -4.48 -6.26
CA ARG A 73 -5.75 -5.57 -5.32
C ARG A 73 -5.77 -6.92 -6.01
N TYR A 74 -6.68 -7.15 -6.95
CA TYR A 74 -6.73 -8.40 -7.71
C TYR A 74 -5.43 -8.64 -8.47
N TYR A 75 -4.88 -7.63 -9.15
CA TYR A 75 -3.63 -7.77 -9.90
C TYR A 75 -2.42 -8.08 -9.03
N ILE A 76 -2.36 -7.52 -7.82
CA ILE A 76 -1.30 -7.84 -6.85
C ILE A 76 -1.35 -9.31 -6.43
N TYR A 77 -2.56 -9.86 -6.25
CA TYR A 77 -2.74 -11.26 -5.84
C TYR A 77 -2.54 -12.25 -6.99
N SER A 78 -2.96 -11.89 -8.21
CA SER A 78 -2.78 -12.74 -9.39
C SER A 78 -1.35 -12.67 -9.96
N GLY A 79 -0.58 -11.65 -9.59
CA GLY A 79 0.74 -11.40 -10.20
C GLY A 79 0.65 -11.01 -11.68
N ASP A 80 -0.51 -10.57 -12.15
CA ASP A 80 -0.75 -10.29 -13.57
C ASP A 80 -0.38 -8.85 -13.93
N LEU A 81 0.93 -8.62 -14.11
CA LEU A 81 1.47 -7.33 -14.56
C LEU A 81 0.87 -6.90 -15.91
N ASN A 82 0.69 -7.85 -16.82
CA ASN A 82 0.16 -7.54 -18.14
C ASN A 82 -1.28 -7.05 -18.06
N ALA A 83 -2.13 -7.63 -17.22
CA ALA A 83 -3.48 -7.13 -17.00
C ALA A 83 -3.49 -5.77 -16.29
N LEU A 84 -2.56 -5.53 -15.37
CA LEU A 84 -2.40 -4.24 -14.71
C LEU A 84 -2.01 -3.13 -15.70
N ILE A 85 -1.11 -3.41 -16.64
CA ILE A 85 -0.72 -2.47 -17.69
C ILE A 85 -1.87 -2.28 -18.69
N ARG A 86 -2.50 -3.38 -19.15
CA ARG A 86 -3.62 -3.36 -20.10
C ARG A 86 -4.88 -2.68 -19.57
N GLU A 87 -5.08 -2.59 -18.26
CA GLU A 87 -6.25 -1.89 -17.71
C GLU A 87 -6.27 -0.40 -18.08
N GLY A 88 -5.12 0.15 -18.49
CA GLY A 88 -5.02 1.49 -19.01
C GLY A 88 -5.01 2.59 -17.94
N LYS A 89 -4.58 3.77 -18.42
CA LYS A 89 -4.13 4.98 -17.72
C LYS A 89 -2.76 4.82 -17.09
N ASP A 90 -1.76 4.94 -17.96
CA ASP A 90 -0.38 5.26 -17.61
C ASP A 90 -0.31 6.38 -16.59
N LEU A 91 0.82 6.44 -15.89
CA LEU A 91 1.09 7.55 -15.01
C LEU A 91 1.14 8.83 -15.85
N LYS A 92 0.50 9.89 -15.35
CA LYS A 92 0.34 11.19 -15.98
C LYS A 92 1.05 12.28 -15.20
N ASP A 93 1.12 12.13 -13.88
CA ASP A 93 1.88 13.03 -13.05
C ASP A 93 3.38 12.70 -13.18
N GLN A 94 4.19 13.72 -13.46
CA GLN A 94 5.62 13.55 -13.74
C GLN A 94 6.36 12.89 -12.56
N LYS A 95 6.00 13.19 -11.31
CA LYS A 95 6.67 12.57 -10.16
C LYS A 95 6.42 11.07 -10.11
N LEU A 96 5.20 10.64 -10.48
CA LEU A 96 4.86 9.23 -10.53
C LEU A 96 5.61 8.53 -11.67
N ILE A 97 5.69 9.17 -12.84
CA ILE A 97 6.44 8.66 -14.00
C ILE A 97 7.93 8.51 -13.64
N ASP A 98 8.55 9.54 -13.07
CA ASP A 98 9.98 9.52 -12.70
C ASP A 98 10.30 8.42 -11.68
N ILE A 99 9.36 8.10 -10.79
CA ILE A 99 9.50 7.01 -9.81
C ILE A 99 9.36 5.65 -10.49
N ASP A 100 8.40 5.49 -11.41
CA ASP A 100 8.18 4.25 -12.15
C ASP A 100 9.30 3.94 -13.13
N ASP A 101 9.78 4.91 -13.91
CA ASP A 101 10.80 4.69 -14.95
C ASP A 101 12.06 4.05 -14.38
N PHE A 102 12.55 4.52 -13.23
CA PHE A 102 13.69 3.90 -12.56
C PHE A 102 13.37 2.52 -11.98
N ALA A 103 12.18 2.36 -11.41
CA ALA A 103 11.78 1.08 -10.83
C ALA A 103 11.57 -0.01 -11.88
N TYR A 104 11.02 0.35 -13.03
CA TYR A 104 10.83 -0.53 -14.19
C TYR A 104 12.16 -1.14 -14.62
N GLN A 105 13.21 -0.30 -14.77
CA GLN A 105 14.54 -0.77 -15.14
C GLN A 105 15.09 -1.80 -14.15
N VAL A 106 14.89 -1.58 -12.84
CA VAL A 106 15.51 -2.40 -11.78
C VAL A 106 14.69 -3.65 -11.42
N PHE A 107 13.36 -3.56 -11.40
CA PHE A 107 12.48 -4.57 -10.80
C PHE A 107 11.57 -5.29 -11.80
N ASP A 108 11.52 -4.86 -13.07
CA ASP A 108 10.85 -5.61 -14.15
C ASP A 108 11.82 -6.00 -15.26
N TYR A 109 12.47 -5.01 -15.90
CA TYR A 109 13.38 -5.23 -17.03
C TYR A 109 14.63 -6.03 -16.62
N HIS A 110 15.26 -5.67 -15.50
CA HIS A 110 16.39 -6.39 -14.90
C HIS A 110 16.01 -7.17 -13.63
N ALA A 111 14.78 -7.68 -13.55
CA ALA A 111 14.35 -8.51 -12.43
C ALA A 111 15.24 -9.76 -12.31
N GLU A 112 15.82 -9.99 -11.12
CA GLU A 112 16.62 -11.20 -10.86
C GLU A 112 15.76 -12.40 -10.49
N ASN A 113 14.57 -12.14 -9.95
CA ASN A 113 13.68 -13.18 -9.43
C ASN A 113 12.23 -12.72 -9.39
N ILE A 114 11.34 -13.64 -9.00
CA ILE A 114 9.90 -13.37 -8.91
C ILE A 114 9.54 -12.33 -7.85
N ASN A 115 10.36 -12.17 -6.79
CA ASN A 115 10.09 -11.17 -5.76
C ASN A 115 10.33 -9.75 -6.28
N ASP A 116 11.29 -9.55 -7.18
CA ASP A 116 11.50 -8.25 -7.83
C ASP A 116 10.27 -7.88 -8.67
N ARG A 117 9.80 -8.81 -9.51
CA ARG A 117 8.57 -8.58 -10.30
C ARG A 117 7.35 -8.35 -9.41
N TRP A 118 7.23 -9.09 -8.31
CA TRP A 118 6.10 -8.89 -7.39
C TRP A 118 6.19 -7.54 -6.65
N LEU A 119 7.40 -7.10 -6.31
CA LEU A 119 7.66 -5.77 -5.78
C LEU A 119 7.26 -4.70 -6.79
N TYR A 120 7.61 -4.88 -8.06
CA TYR A 120 7.21 -4.00 -9.15
C TYR A 120 5.68 -3.91 -9.26
N ILE A 121 4.98 -5.05 -9.34
CA ILE A 121 3.51 -5.10 -9.41
C ILE A 121 2.85 -4.34 -8.24
N LYS A 122 3.36 -4.52 -7.02
CA LYS A 122 2.85 -3.80 -5.85
C LYS A 122 3.07 -2.29 -5.96
N GLY A 123 4.27 -1.87 -6.36
CA GLY A 123 4.61 -0.45 -6.50
C GLY A 123 3.77 0.23 -7.57
N ILE A 124 3.70 -0.33 -8.79
CA ILE A 124 2.91 0.27 -9.88
C ILE A 124 1.41 0.32 -9.56
N ALA A 125 0.88 -0.68 -8.84
CA ALA A 125 -0.48 -0.64 -8.34
C ALA A 125 -0.70 0.52 -7.37
N VAL A 126 0.25 0.78 -6.46
CA VAL A 126 0.18 1.93 -5.54
C VAL A 126 0.24 3.25 -6.31
N LEU A 127 1.16 3.41 -7.27
CA LEU A 127 1.26 4.63 -8.06
C LEU A 127 -0.03 4.91 -8.85
N LYS A 128 -0.64 3.89 -9.45
CA LYS A 128 -1.95 4.00 -10.11
C LYS A 128 -3.07 4.36 -9.13
N TYR A 129 -3.06 3.79 -7.93
CA TYR A 129 -4.03 4.13 -6.88
C TYR A 129 -3.90 5.59 -6.43
N VAL A 130 -2.67 6.05 -6.19
CA VAL A 130 -2.36 7.44 -5.84
C VAL A 130 -2.80 8.38 -6.96
N GLN A 131 -2.45 8.10 -8.22
CA GLN A 131 -2.90 8.88 -9.36
C GLN A 131 -4.42 9.06 -9.36
N ARG A 132 -5.18 7.97 -9.19
CA ARG A 132 -6.66 8.04 -9.22
C ARG A 132 -7.24 8.86 -8.06
N THR A 133 -6.61 8.81 -6.88
CA THR A 133 -7.20 9.37 -5.65
C THR A 133 -6.68 10.75 -5.26
N GLN A 134 -5.45 11.09 -5.66
CA GLN A 134 -4.80 12.35 -5.30
C GLN A 134 -4.66 13.30 -6.51
N PHE A 135 -4.57 12.75 -7.72
CA PHE A 135 -4.33 13.51 -8.96
C PHE A 135 -5.47 13.40 -9.99
N GLY A 136 -6.46 12.53 -9.74
CA GLY A 136 -7.52 12.16 -10.68
C GLY A 136 -8.74 13.09 -10.69
N SER A 137 -8.67 14.23 -10.01
CA SER A 137 -9.76 15.21 -9.86
C SER A 137 -9.59 16.48 -10.70
N GLN A 138 -8.86 16.41 -11.83
CA GLN A 138 -8.84 17.48 -12.85
C GLN A 138 -9.49 17.02 -14.16
#